data_AF-A0A927P4L0-F1
#
_entry.id   AF-A0A927P4L0-F1
#
_cell.length_a   1.000
_cell.length_b   1.000
_cell.length_c   1.000
_cell.angle_alpha   90.00
_cell.angle_beta   90.00
_cell.angle_gamma   90.00
#
_symmetry.space_group_name_H-M   'P 1'
#
loop_
_entity.id
_entity.type
_entity.pdbx_description
1 polymer ?
#
loop_
_entity_poly.entity_id
_entity_poly.type
_entity_poly.pdbx_seq_one_letter_code
_entity_poly.pdbx_strand_id
1 'polypeptide(L)'
;MMVKFDPQLTLIDSAQCFHWKRTTHGWAAIVAGKPLFVREGEIPQDRIYFDLDRDYEALRASETQFPVIGQMMDELPGLRVLRQPTWETVVAFILSANNNAARIRSLVWKVCSLGEEAVIDDTVVRGFPTPDALIRAGSTALREMGCGYRAEYLTGTAKMVADGFDLDELSRMDYDAAHKQVQKLPGVGPKVADCILLFGCGHTCAFPVDVWMARAMEMHFGMEGLSRDKMRIRAQEIFGRDAGLIQQYIFHMMRTKRMEA
;
A
#
# COMPACT_ATOMS: atom_id res chain seq x y z
N MET A 1 -2.08 3.15 -26.94
CA MET A 1 -3.23 3.07 -26.03
C MET A 1 -3.16 4.24 -25.06
N MET A 2 -4.28 4.91 -24.73
CA MET A 2 -4.28 6.08 -23.84
C MET A 2 -4.06 5.62 -22.39
N VAL A 3 -3.11 6.22 -21.67
CA VAL A 3 -2.85 5.92 -20.25
C VAL A 3 -4.06 6.38 -19.44
N LYS A 4 -4.77 5.43 -18.80
CA LYS A 4 -5.82 5.73 -17.82
C LYS A 4 -5.21 5.86 -16.42
N PHE A 5 -5.55 6.93 -15.71
CA PHE A 5 -5.15 7.18 -14.33
C PHE A 5 -6.27 7.93 -13.60
N ASP A 6 -6.75 7.38 -12.49
CA ASP A 6 -7.69 8.04 -11.59
C ASP A 6 -6.96 8.38 -10.28
N PRO A 7 -6.64 9.66 -10.04
CA PRO A 7 -5.93 10.10 -8.84
C PRO A 7 -6.74 9.93 -7.55
N GLN A 8 -8.07 10.14 -7.59
CA GLN A 8 -8.91 10.02 -6.41
C GLN A 8 -8.96 8.55 -5.96
N LEU A 9 -9.22 7.66 -6.92
CA LEU A 9 -9.23 6.23 -6.69
C LEU A 9 -7.86 5.71 -6.23
N THR A 10 -6.79 6.10 -6.92
CA THR A 10 -5.43 5.59 -6.69
C THR A 10 -4.78 6.14 -5.42
N LEU A 11 -4.94 7.42 -5.12
CA LEU A 11 -4.18 8.13 -4.07
C LEU A 11 -4.95 8.28 -2.75
N ILE A 12 -6.28 8.21 -2.81
CA ILE A 12 -7.14 8.44 -1.64
C ILE A 12 -7.94 7.18 -1.31
N ASP A 13 -8.64 6.61 -2.29
CA ASP A 13 -9.68 5.64 -1.95
C ASP A 13 -9.18 4.21 -1.89
N SER A 14 -8.15 3.82 -2.65
CA SER A 14 -7.69 2.42 -2.74
C SER A 14 -7.03 1.87 -1.45
N ALA A 15 -6.69 2.74 -0.49
CA ALA A 15 -6.01 2.40 0.76
C ALA A 15 -4.67 1.65 0.59
N GLN A 16 -4.02 1.82 -0.57
CA GLN A 16 -2.63 1.41 -0.78
C GLN A 16 -1.63 2.44 -0.20
N CYS A 17 -2.05 3.70 -0.08
CA CYS A 17 -1.28 4.80 0.47
C CYS A 17 -2.17 5.73 1.31
N PHE A 18 -1.56 6.53 2.18
CA PHE A 18 -2.28 7.25 3.23
C PHE A 18 -1.81 8.69 3.48
N HIS A 19 -0.78 9.17 2.78
CA HIS A 19 -0.19 10.49 3.05
C HIS A 19 -0.61 11.58 2.05
N TRP A 20 -1.05 11.19 0.84
CA TRP A 20 -1.60 12.11 -0.16
C TRP A 20 -2.78 12.93 0.37
N LYS A 21 -2.81 14.21 0.02
CA LYS A 21 -3.90 15.15 0.33
C LYS A 21 -4.51 15.68 -0.96
N ARG A 22 -5.84 15.84 -0.98
CA ARG A 22 -6.52 16.65 -1.98
C ARG A 22 -6.27 18.13 -1.67
N THR A 23 -6.00 18.90 -2.70
CA THR A 23 -5.70 20.34 -2.70
C THR A 23 -6.73 21.06 -3.58
N THR A 24 -6.55 22.37 -3.80
CA THR A 24 -7.49 23.16 -4.62
C THR A 24 -7.55 22.66 -6.06
N HIS A 25 -6.40 22.33 -6.65
CA HIS A 25 -6.26 22.01 -8.07
C HIS A 25 -5.77 20.58 -8.35
N GLY A 26 -5.66 19.73 -7.33
CA GLY A 26 -5.15 18.37 -7.52
C GLY A 26 -4.84 17.63 -6.23
N TRP A 27 -3.81 16.79 -6.27
CA TRP A 27 -3.33 16.00 -5.12
C TRP A 27 -1.86 16.28 -4.88
N ALA A 28 -1.49 16.36 -3.61
CA ALA A 28 -0.14 16.70 -3.17
C ALA A 28 0.37 15.72 -2.11
N ALA A 29 1.66 15.43 -2.17
CA ALA A 29 2.38 14.60 -1.21
C ALA A 29 3.87 14.98 -1.19
N ILE A 30 4.58 14.49 -0.18
CA ILE A 30 6.03 14.39 -0.23
C ILE A 30 6.36 12.90 -0.20
N VAL A 31 7.07 12.44 -1.24
CA VAL A 31 7.44 11.04 -1.45
C VAL A 31 8.96 10.97 -1.54
N ALA A 32 9.60 10.20 -0.67
CA ALA A 32 11.05 10.04 -0.58
C ALA A 32 11.82 11.38 -0.64
N GLY A 33 11.45 12.36 0.19
CA GLY A 33 12.14 13.66 0.19
C GLY A 33 11.59 14.68 -0.80
N LYS A 34 10.73 14.25 -1.75
CA LYS A 34 10.41 15.05 -2.93
C LYS A 34 8.94 15.50 -2.91
N PRO A 35 8.67 16.81 -3.04
CA PRO A 35 7.33 17.31 -3.30
C PRO A 35 6.79 16.76 -4.63
N LEU A 36 5.63 16.09 -4.59
CA LEU A 36 4.91 15.63 -5.77
C LEU A 36 3.52 16.28 -5.83
N PHE A 37 3.15 16.72 -7.02
CA PHE A 37 1.84 17.28 -7.32
C PHE A 37 1.24 16.61 -8.56
N VAL A 38 0.00 16.18 -8.46
CA VAL A 38 -0.79 15.66 -9.57
C VAL A 38 -1.96 16.61 -9.78
N ARG A 39 -1.94 17.37 -10.88
CA ARG A 39 -3.04 18.27 -11.22
C ARG A 39 -4.25 17.48 -11.72
N GLU A 40 -5.45 17.93 -11.37
CA GLU A 40 -6.68 17.35 -11.87
C GLU A 40 -6.75 17.39 -13.39
N GLY A 41 -7.07 16.24 -14.00
CA GLY A 41 -7.10 16.05 -15.46
C GLY A 41 -5.74 15.78 -16.11
N GLU A 42 -4.63 15.82 -15.38
CA GLU A 42 -3.29 15.56 -15.91
C GLU A 42 -2.79 14.16 -15.57
N ILE A 43 -1.97 13.59 -16.46
CA ILE A 43 -1.23 12.36 -16.19
C ILE A 43 0.01 12.70 -15.36
N PRO A 44 0.28 12.00 -14.25
CA PRO A 44 1.45 12.26 -13.43
C PRO A 44 2.78 12.09 -14.21
N GLN A 45 3.79 12.89 -13.84
CA GLN A 45 5.10 12.85 -14.51
C GLN A 45 5.96 11.64 -14.11
N ASP A 46 5.91 11.21 -12.85
CA ASP A 46 6.72 10.09 -12.35
C ASP A 46 6.12 8.73 -12.78
N ARG A 47 6.43 8.32 -14.02
CA ARG A 47 5.88 7.11 -14.62
C ARG A 47 6.15 5.84 -13.80
N ILE A 48 7.24 5.81 -13.04
CA ILE A 48 7.65 4.64 -12.25
C ILE A 48 6.80 4.57 -10.97
N TYR A 49 6.71 5.66 -10.20
CA TYR A 49 5.94 5.68 -8.96
C TYR A 49 4.46 5.35 -9.19
N PHE A 50 3.88 5.87 -10.27
CA PHE A 50 2.47 5.66 -10.62
C PHE A 50 2.22 4.42 -11.51
N ASP A 51 3.25 3.63 -11.83
CA ASP A 51 3.18 2.42 -12.66
C ASP A 51 2.45 2.65 -14.01
N LEU A 52 2.76 3.77 -14.66
CA LEU A 52 2.05 4.25 -15.86
C LEU A 52 2.42 3.48 -17.12
N ASP A 53 3.59 2.84 -17.13
CA ASP A 53 4.09 2.05 -18.28
C ASP A 53 3.52 0.62 -18.32
N ARG A 54 2.91 0.16 -17.22
CA ARG A 54 2.26 -1.15 -17.21
C ARG A 54 0.95 -1.12 -17.99
N ASP A 55 0.75 -2.16 -18.78
CA ASP A 55 -0.48 -2.39 -19.52
C ASP A 55 -1.52 -3.11 -18.63
N TYR A 56 -2.32 -2.33 -17.91
CA TYR A 56 -3.41 -2.86 -17.08
C TYR A 56 -4.58 -3.40 -17.92
N GLU A 57 -4.69 -3.02 -19.21
CA GLU A 57 -5.70 -3.60 -20.10
C GLU A 57 -5.27 -5.01 -20.54
N ALA A 58 -3.98 -5.23 -20.76
CA ALA A 58 -3.44 -6.57 -20.99
C ALA A 58 -3.61 -7.46 -19.75
N LEU A 59 -3.38 -6.94 -18.55
CA LEU A 59 -3.68 -7.65 -17.28
C LEU A 59 -5.17 -7.98 -17.17
N ARG A 60 -6.04 -7.02 -17.47
CA ARG A 60 -7.49 -7.23 -17.52
C ARG A 60 -7.88 -8.33 -18.53
N ALA A 61 -7.24 -8.36 -19.68
CA ALA A 61 -7.53 -9.31 -20.76
C ALA A 61 -6.95 -10.72 -20.49
N SER A 62 -5.87 -10.83 -19.72
CA SER A 62 -5.31 -12.13 -19.33
C SER A 62 -6.20 -12.90 -18.35
N GLU A 63 -7.04 -12.18 -17.58
CA GLU A 63 -7.99 -12.78 -16.64
C GLU A 63 -9.22 -13.34 -17.35
N THR A 64 -9.04 -14.50 -18.01
CA THR A 64 -10.13 -15.23 -18.66
C THR A 64 -10.80 -16.25 -17.73
N GLN A 65 -10.12 -16.65 -16.65
CA GLN A 65 -10.60 -17.71 -15.76
C GLN A 65 -11.74 -17.24 -14.86
N PHE A 66 -11.69 -15.99 -14.38
CA PHE A 66 -12.68 -15.43 -13.46
C PHE A 66 -13.28 -14.15 -14.04
N PRO A 67 -14.42 -14.25 -14.74
CA PRO A 67 -15.10 -13.08 -15.33
C PRO A 67 -15.37 -11.95 -14.33
N VAL A 68 -15.59 -12.28 -13.06
CA VAL A 68 -15.80 -11.32 -11.97
C VAL A 68 -14.61 -10.38 -11.77
N ILE A 69 -13.36 -10.85 -11.94
CA ILE A 69 -12.17 -9.98 -11.84
C ILE A 69 -12.20 -8.95 -12.96
N GLY A 70 -12.57 -9.39 -14.15
CA GLY A 70 -12.71 -8.51 -15.29
C GLY A 70 -13.71 -7.39 -15.03
N GLN A 71 -14.90 -7.74 -14.51
CA GLN A 71 -15.93 -6.77 -14.12
C GLN A 71 -15.42 -5.78 -13.06
N MET A 72 -14.74 -6.26 -12.01
CA MET A 72 -14.16 -5.42 -10.97
C MET A 72 -13.13 -4.42 -11.51
N MET A 73 -12.31 -4.84 -12.48
CA MET A 73 -11.32 -3.97 -13.12
C MET A 73 -11.99 -2.94 -14.06
N ASP A 74 -13.03 -3.33 -14.78
CA ASP A 74 -13.80 -2.44 -15.66
C ASP A 74 -14.54 -1.35 -14.87
N GLU A 75 -14.98 -1.65 -13.65
CA GLU A 75 -15.62 -0.69 -12.72
C GLU A 75 -14.65 0.27 -12.02
N LEU A 76 -13.34 -0.01 -12.08
CA LEU A 76 -12.30 0.77 -11.43
C LEU A 76 -11.29 1.32 -12.46
N PRO A 77 -11.75 2.04 -13.50
CA PRO A 77 -10.88 2.51 -14.56
C PRO A 77 -9.85 3.48 -14.00
N GLY A 78 -8.58 3.27 -14.35
CA GLY A 78 -7.50 4.14 -13.95
C GLY A 78 -6.96 3.93 -12.53
N LEU A 79 -7.48 2.94 -11.77
CA LEU A 79 -6.77 2.45 -10.58
C LEU A 79 -5.39 1.94 -10.98
N ARG A 80 -4.35 2.38 -10.28
CA ARG A 80 -2.98 1.85 -10.40
C ARG A 80 -2.49 1.35 -9.05
N VAL A 81 -1.59 0.38 -9.07
CA VAL A 81 -0.79 0.00 -7.90
C VAL A 81 0.49 0.83 -7.89
N LEU A 82 0.66 1.65 -6.86
CA LEU A 82 1.82 2.54 -6.71
C LEU A 82 3.09 1.75 -6.36
N ARG A 83 4.23 2.25 -6.82
CA ARG A 83 5.57 1.80 -6.41
C ARG A 83 6.14 2.78 -5.39
N GLN A 84 5.65 2.70 -4.16
CA GLN A 84 5.99 3.61 -3.07
C GLN A 84 7.40 3.33 -2.52
N PRO A 85 8.06 4.30 -1.87
CA PRO A 85 9.30 4.04 -1.16
C PRO A 85 9.10 3.01 -0.04
N THR A 86 9.96 1.98 0.02
CA THR A 86 9.83 0.87 0.98
C THR A 86 9.68 1.35 2.42
N TRP A 87 10.50 2.31 2.85
CA TRP A 87 10.42 2.86 4.20
C TRP A 87 9.04 3.46 4.54
N GLU A 88 8.45 4.22 3.63
CA GLU A 88 7.12 4.81 3.83
C GLU A 88 6.04 3.74 3.96
N THR A 89 6.12 2.68 3.15
CA THR A 89 5.21 1.55 3.25
C THR A 89 5.35 0.80 4.57
N VAL A 90 6.57 0.59 5.06
CA VAL A 90 6.84 -0.03 6.37
C VAL A 90 6.13 0.75 7.48
N VAL A 91 6.34 2.07 7.54
CA VAL A 91 5.72 2.92 8.56
C VAL A 91 4.20 2.91 8.43
N ALA A 92 3.66 3.09 7.21
CA ALA A 92 2.23 3.13 6.97
C ALA A 92 1.52 1.81 7.31
N PHE A 93 2.11 0.66 6.95
CA PHE A 93 1.46 -0.63 7.16
C PHE A 93 1.66 -1.19 8.57
N ILE A 94 2.71 -0.80 9.30
CA ILE A 94 2.76 -0.98 10.77
C ILE A 94 1.58 -0.25 11.41
N LEU A 95 1.31 1.02 11.03
CA LEU A 95 0.17 1.80 11.51
C LEU A 95 -1.20 1.20 11.11
N SER A 96 -1.23 0.38 10.04
CA SER A 96 -2.45 -0.25 9.51
C SER A 96 -2.97 -1.43 10.32
N ALA A 97 -2.10 -2.12 11.07
CA ALA A 97 -2.45 -3.35 11.76
C ALA A 97 -3.63 -3.12 12.71
N ASN A 98 -4.71 -3.90 12.62
CA ASN A 98 -5.94 -3.77 13.43
C ASN A 98 -6.50 -2.34 13.47
N ASN A 99 -6.75 -1.75 12.30
CA ASN A 99 -7.21 -0.37 12.15
C ASN A 99 -8.12 -0.23 10.91
N ASN A 100 -8.69 0.96 10.68
CA ASN A 100 -9.46 1.27 9.48
C ASN A 100 -8.81 2.40 8.66
N ALA A 101 -9.08 2.46 7.36
CA ALA A 101 -8.40 3.36 6.42
C ALA A 101 -8.44 4.85 6.86
N ALA A 102 -9.56 5.33 7.38
CA ALA A 102 -9.70 6.72 7.83
C ALA A 102 -8.80 7.02 9.05
N ARG A 103 -8.78 6.12 10.04
CA ARG A 103 -7.89 6.23 11.21
C ARG A 103 -6.41 6.06 10.85
N ILE A 104 -6.10 5.18 9.91
CA ILE A 104 -4.72 4.98 9.40
C ILE A 104 -4.23 6.28 8.77
N ARG A 105 -5.01 6.89 7.88
CA ARG A 105 -4.70 8.19 7.26
C ARG A 105 -4.44 9.28 8.30
N SER A 106 -5.31 9.38 9.31
CA SER A 106 -5.11 10.32 10.41
C SER A 106 -3.81 10.06 11.18
N LEU A 107 -3.51 8.81 11.53
CA LEU A 107 -2.26 8.47 12.22
C LEU A 107 -1.02 8.73 11.36
N VAL A 108 -1.07 8.39 10.07
CA VAL A 108 0.03 8.65 9.13
C VAL A 108 0.31 10.15 9.06
N TRP A 109 -0.72 11.01 8.92
CA TRP A 109 -0.50 12.46 8.94
C TRP A 109 0.07 12.99 10.25
N LYS A 110 -0.34 12.43 11.40
CA LYS A 110 0.26 12.77 12.69
C LYS A 110 1.73 12.38 12.70
N VAL A 111 2.09 11.15 12.34
CA VAL A 111 3.49 10.70 12.31
C VAL A 111 4.32 11.50 11.30
N CYS A 112 3.75 11.91 10.16
CA CYS A 112 4.38 12.81 9.20
C CYS A 112 4.65 14.21 9.77
N SER A 113 4.08 14.61 10.91
CA SER A 113 4.47 15.86 11.58
C SER A 113 5.91 15.84 12.09
N LEU A 114 6.55 14.67 12.14
CA LEU A 114 7.97 14.50 12.45
C LEU A 114 8.86 14.51 11.20
N GLY A 115 8.26 14.52 10.01
CA GLY A 115 8.95 14.57 8.73
C GLY A 115 9.13 15.99 8.20
N GLU A 116 9.63 16.08 6.97
CA GLU A 116 9.80 17.35 6.25
C GLU A 116 8.46 17.97 5.85
N GLU A 117 8.47 19.28 5.61
CA GLU A 117 7.29 20.06 5.24
C GLU A 117 7.53 20.80 3.92
N ALA A 118 6.47 20.88 3.10
CA ALA A 118 6.42 21.72 1.92
C ALA A 118 5.02 22.32 1.75
N VAL A 119 4.95 23.44 1.05
CA VAL A 119 3.68 24.02 0.58
C VAL A 119 3.54 23.71 -0.90
N ILE A 120 2.46 23.01 -1.25
CA ILE A 120 2.13 22.66 -2.64
C ILE A 120 0.68 23.03 -2.84
N ASP A 121 0.38 23.83 -3.87
CA ASP A 121 -0.97 24.28 -4.17
C ASP A 121 -1.69 24.88 -2.93
N ASP A 122 -1.00 25.84 -2.29
CA ASP A 122 -1.41 26.51 -1.04
C ASP A 122 -1.73 25.58 0.14
N THR A 123 -1.34 24.30 0.04
CA THR A 123 -1.59 23.27 1.05
C THR A 123 -0.30 22.83 1.70
N VAL A 124 -0.25 22.87 3.03
CA VAL A 124 0.85 22.28 3.80
C VAL A 124 0.78 20.75 3.74
N VAL A 125 1.79 20.15 3.13
CA VAL A 125 2.01 18.70 3.08
C VAL A 125 3.26 18.35 3.87
N ARG A 126 3.28 17.13 4.41
CA ARG A 126 4.43 16.61 5.14
C ARG A 126 4.76 15.19 4.70
N GLY A 127 6.06 14.91 4.61
CA GLY A 127 6.60 13.60 4.27
C GLY A 127 6.68 12.68 5.48
N PHE A 128 6.98 11.40 5.23
CA PHE A 128 7.28 10.48 6.32
C PHE A 128 8.56 10.91 7.06
N PRO A 129 8.63 10.69 8.38
CA PRO A 129 9.85 10.91 9.13
C PRO A 129 10.96 9.95 8.70
N THR A 130 12.21 10.39 8.81
CA THR A 130 13.36 9.48 8.69
C THR A 130 13.38 8.49 9.86
N PRO A 131 14.10 7.35 9.75
CA PRO A 131 14.33 6.46 10.89
C PRO A 131 14.83 7.22 12.13
N ASP A 132 15.83 8.09 11.97
CA ASP A 132 16.37 8.89 13.08
C ASP A 132 15.35 9.82 13.71
N ALA A 133 14.42 10.40 12.94
CA ALA A 133 13.37 11.25 13.48
C ALA A 133 12.39 10.44 14.34
N LEU A 134 12.04 9.21 13.95
CA LEU A 134 11.25 8.30 14.79
C LEU A 134 12.00 7.87 16.06
N ILE A 135 13.30 7.57 15.94
CA ILE A 135 14.15 7.20 17.09
C ILE A 135 14.21 8.35 18.10
N ARG A 136 14.45 9.59 17.63
CA ARG A 136 14.49 10.78 18.49
C ARG A 136 13.15 11.07 19.16
N ALA A 137 12.03 10.91 18.46
CA ALA A 137 10.71 11.08 19.04
C ALA A 137 10.43 10.02 20.13
N GLY A 138 10.82 8.77 19.86
CA GLY A 138 10.66 7.66 20.78
C GLY A 138 9.21 7.21 20.96
N SER A 139 9.03 6.06 21.62
CA SER A 139 7.72 5.42 21.74
C SER A 139 6.74 6.19 22.63
N THR A 140 7.21 6.99 23.59
CA THR A 140 6.35 7.83 24.45
C THR A 140 5.63 8.89 23.61
N ALA A 141 6.36 9.70 22.84
CA ALA A 141 5.75 10.73 22.00
C ALA A 141 4.82 10.11 20.94
N LEU A 142 5.23 8.99 20.33
CA LEU A 142 4.39 8.28 19.35
C LEU A 142 3.08 7.75 19.98
N ARG A 143 3.07 7.34 21.25
CA ARG A 143 1.83 6.99 21.97
C ARG A 143 0.93 8.20 22.16
N GLU A 144 1.48 9.35 22.52
CA GLU A 144 0.74 10.62 22.65
C GLU A 144 0.11 11.07 21.32
N MET A 145 0.77 10.77 20.19
CA MET A 145 0.20 10.95 18.84
C MET A 145 -0.95 9.97 18.53
N GLY A 146 -1.17 8.96 19.36
CA GLY A 146 -2.24 7.96 19.22
C GLY A 146 -1.81 6.65 18.56
N CYS A 147 -0.51 6.39 18.39
CA CYS A 147 -0.03 5.14 17.77
C CYS A 147 -0.31 3.90 18.63
N GLY A 148 -0.56 4.08 19.95
CA GLY A 148 -0.81 2.98 20.89
C GLY A 148 0.35 2.00 20.95
N TYR A 149 0.06 0.70 20.95
CA TYR A 149 1.11 -0.35 20.98
C TYR A 149 2.05 -0.30 19.76
N ARG A 150 1.62 0.29 18.64
CA ARG A 150 2.43 0.41 17.42
C ARG A 150 3.59 1.39 17.59
N ALA A 151 3.56 2.24 18.61
CA ALA A 151 4.67 3.14 18.94
C ALA A 151 5.98 2.38 19.20
N GLU A 152 5.91 1.24 19.90
CA GLU A 152 7.08 0.38 20.12
C GLU A 152 7.55 -0.27 18.82
N TYR A 153 6.62 -0.70 17.97
CA TYR A 153 6.94 -1.30 16.68
C TYR A 153 7.64 -0.31 15.74
N LEU A 154 7.14 0.92 15.64
CA LEU A 154 7.75 1.98 14.85
C LEU A 154 9.15 2.32 15.36
N THR A 155 9.31 2.49 16.68
CA THR A 155 10.61 2.83 17.28
C THR A 155 11.61 1.69 17.09
N GLY A 156 11.21 0.44 17.32
CA GLY A 156 12.07 -0.73 17.13
C GLY A 156 12.45 -0.95 15.66
N THR A 157 11.49 -0.79 14.75
CA THR A 157 11.73 -0.88 13.30
C THR A 157 12.69 0.21 12.83
N ALA A 158 12.50 1.45 13.27
CA ALA A 158 13.40 2.55 12.94
C ALA A 158 14.83 2.28 13.41
N LYS A 159 15.01 1.75 14.63
CA LYS A 159 16.33 1.32 15.15
C LYS A 159 16.96 0.23 14.29
N MET A 160 16.22 -0.82 13.94
CA MET A 160 16.75 -1.89 13.08
C MET A 160 17.20 -1.38 11.72
N VAL A 161 16.46 -0.45 11.11
CA VAL A 161 16.85 0.18 9.84
C VAL A 161 18.09 1.05 10.00
N ALA A 162 18.17 1.85 11.07
CA ALA A 162 19.36 2.66 11.38
C ALA A 162 20.59 1.78 11.68
N ASP A 163 20.39 0.60 12.26
CA ASP A 163 21.44 -0.38 12.59
C ASP A 163 21.80 -1.31 11.41
N GLY A 164 21.24 -1.07 10.21
CA GLY A 164 21.67 -1.73 8.97
C GLY A 164 20.72 -2.79 8.41
N PHE A 165 19.45 -2.83 8.81
CA PHE A 165 18.45 -3.61 8.08
C PHE A 165 18.22 -2.99 6.69
N ASP A 166 18.73 -3.64 5.64
CA ASP A 166 18.63 -3.17 4.25
C ASP A 166 17.23 -3.41 3.69
N LEU A 167 16.45 -2.33 3.58
CA LEU A 167 15.11 -2.36 2.97
C LEU A 167 15.16 -2.52 1.44
N ASP A 168 16.23 -2.07 0.79
CA ASP A 168 16.36 -2.16 -0.67
C ASP A 168 16.69 -3.59 -1.10
N GLU A 169 17.36 -4.36 -0.25
CA GLU A 169 17.60 -5.79 -0.47
C GLU A 169 16.30 -6.57 -0.66
N LEU A 170 15.24 -6.21 0.07
CA LEU A 170 13.93 -6.89 -0.02
C LEU A 170 13.36 -6.93 -1.44
N SER A 171 13.66 -5.93 -2.27
CA SER A 171 13.20 -5.86 -3.67
C SER A 171 14.02 -6.76 -4.60
N ARG A 172 15.22 -7.18 -4.17
CA ARG A 172 16.15 -8.01 -4.95
C ARG A 172 16.05 -9.50 -4.58
N MET A 173 15.53 -9.81 -3.40
CA MET A 173 15.27 -11.18 -2.95
C MET A 173 14.13 -11.82 -3.75
N ASP A 174 14.05 -13.15 -3.75
CA ASP A 174 12.81 -13.83 -4.13
C ASP A 174 11.68 -13.50 -3.13
N TYR A 175 10.42 -13.62 -3.59
CA TYR A 175 9.26 -13.24 -2.78
C TYR A 175 9.20 -13.97 -1.44
N ASP A 176 9.47 -15.27 -1.38
CA ASP A 176 9.34 -16.05 -0.15
C ASP A 176 10.42 -15.67 0.87
N ALA A 177 11.65 -15.42 0.41
CA ALA A 177 12.75 -14.94 1.23
C ALA A 177 12.48 -13.50 1.70
N ALA A 178 12.02 -12.61 0.82
CA ALA A 178 11.65 -11.24 1.17
C ALA A 178 10.51 -11.21 2.21
N HIS A 179 9.50 -12.09 2.05
CA HIS A 179 8.34 -12.20 2.93
C HIS A 179 8.74 -12.65 4.34
N LYS A 180 9.68 -13.60 4.44
CA LYS A 180 10.26 -14.01 5.72
C LYS A 180 11.16 -12.93 6.31
N GLN A 181 11.96 -12.26 5.48
CA GLN A 181 12.93 -11.25 5.92
C GLN A 181 12.23 -10.02 6.51
N VAL A 182 11.22 -9.47 5.82
CA VAL A 182 10.51 -8.27 6.28
C VAL A 182 9.72 -8.50 7.57
N GLN A 183 9.27 -9.74 7.84
CA GLN A 183 8.60 -10.11 9.09
C GLN A 183 9.51 -10.10 10.32
N LYS A 184 10.82 -9.95 10.14
CA LYS A 184 11.75 -9.72 11.26
C LYS A 184 11.56 -8.33 11.88
N LEU A 185 10.96 -7.39 11.14
CA LEU A 185 10.66 -6.06 11.65
C LEU A 185 9.52 -6.10 12.69
N PRO A 186 9.65 -5.39 13.82
CA PRO A 186 8.61 -5.32 14.84
C PRO A 186 7.25 -4.90 14.28
N GLY A 187 6.20 -5.66 14.60
CA GLY A 187 4.83 -5.37 14.17
C GLY A 187 4.50 -5.78 12.73
N VAL A 188 5.43 -6.40 12.00
CA VAL A 188 5.21 -6.91 10.64
C VAL A 188 4.85 -8.40 10.70
N GLY A 189 3.55 -8.70 10.64
CA GLY A 189 3.05 -10.07 10.41
C GLY A 189 2.83 -10.38 8.93
N PRO A 190 2.37 -11.60 8.58
CA PRO A 190 2.26 -12.07 7.18
C PRO A 190 1.51 -11.11 6.25
N LYS A 191 0.33 -10.60 6.67
CA LYS A 191 -0.45 -9.64 5.86
C LYS A 191 0.28 -8.32 5.67
N VAL A 192 0.92 -7.80 6.72
CA VAL A 192 1.64 -6.52 6.67
C VAL A 192 2.87 -6.66 5.77
N ALA A 193 3.56 -7.79 5.84
CA ALA A 193 4.65 -8.14 4.95
C ALA A 193 4.20 -8.11 3.47
N ASP A 194 3.09 -8.75 3.13
CA ASP A 194 2.57 -8.71 1.76
C ASP A 194 2.25 -7.28 1.28
N CYS A 195 1.70 -6.42 2.15
CA CYS A 195 1.47 -5.02 1.78
C CYS A 195 2.77 -4.27 1.51
N ILE A 196 3.79 -4.44 2.35
CA ILE A 196 5.11 -3.80 2.15
C ILE A 196 5.74 -4.31 0.85
N LEU A 197 5.70 -5.61 0.61
CA LEU A 197 6.30 -6.20 -0.58
C LEU A 197 5.60 -5.78 -1.88
N LEU A 198 4.26 -5.73 -1.87
CA LEU A 198 3.46 -5.30 -3.03
C LEU A 198 3.68 -3.82 -3.34
N PHE A 199 3.47 -2.96 -2.34
CA PHE A 199 3.42 -1.51 -2.56
C PHE A 199 4.78 -0.83 -2.48
N GLY A 200 5.74 -1.43 -1.79
CA GLY A 200 7.07 -0.85 -1.52
C GLY A 200 8.20 -1.50 -2.31
N CYS A 201 8.20 -2.84 -2.37
CA CYS A 201 9.33 -3.60 -2.95
C CYS A 201 9.09 -4.09 -4.39
N GLY A 202 7.90 -3.84 -4.96
CA GLY A 202 7.59 -4.22 -6.34
C GLY A 202 7.34 -5.72 -6.57
N HIS A 203 7.13 -6.51 -5.51
CA HIS A 203 6.72 -7.91 -5.62
C HIS A 203 5.24 -8.00 -6.03
N THR A 204 4.97 -7.92 -7.33
CA THR A 204 3.60 -7.91 -7.86
C THR A 204 2.82 -9.21 -7.62
N CYS A 205 3.48 -10.29 -7.20
CA CYS A 205 2.83 -11.53 -6.79
C CYS A 205 2.39 -11.52 -5.31
N ALA A 206 2.83 -10.55 -4.50
CA ALA A 206 2.44 -10.49 -3.09
C ALA A 206 0.92 -10.30 -2.96
N PHE A 207 0.27 -11.09 -2.10
CA PHE A 207 -1.19 -11.16 -2.03
C PHE A 207 -1.69 -10.95 -0.60
N PRO A 208 -1.87 -9.69 -0.14
CA PRO A 208 -2.30 -9.42 1.23
C PRO A 208 -3.72 -9.93 1.52
N VAL A 209 -3.85 -10.89 2.43
CA VAL A 209 -5.16 -11.44 2.85
C VAL A 209 -5.60 -10.84 4.19
N ASP A 210 -6.51 -9.87 4.13
CA ASP A 210 -7.20 -9.34 5.29
C ASP A 210 -8.61 -9.95 5.46
N VAL A 211 -9.47 -9.33 6.28
CA VAL A 211 -10.84 -9.81 6.48
C VAL A 211 -11.72 -9.66 5.24
N TRP A 212 -11.53 -8.62 4.43
CA TRP A 212 -12.31 -8.38 3.22
C TRP A 212 -11.83 -9.27 2.09
N MET A 213 -10.52 -9.43 1.95
CA MET A 213 -9.92 -10.32 0.98
C MET A 213 -10.26 -11.78 1.27
N ALA A 214 -10.20 -12.22 2.54
CA ALA A 214 -10.61 -13.58 2.91
C ALA A 214 -12.06 -13.86 2.48
N ARG A 215 -12.99 -12.95 2.80
CA ARG A 215 -14.39 -13.07 2.35
C ARG A 215 -14.50 -13.16 0.83
N ALA A 216 -13.75 -12.35 0.10
CA ALA A 216 -13.73 -12.38 -1.36
C ALA A 216 -13.28 -13.74 -1.89
N MET A 217 -12.19 -14.28 -1.34
CA MET A 217 -11.62 -15.58 -1.69
C MET A 217 -12.62 -16.71 -1.44
N GLU A 218 -13.38 -16.64 -0.35
CA GLU A 218 -14.45 -17.60 -0.06
C GLU A 218 -15.59 -17.50 -1.09
N MET A 219 -16.18 -16.31 -1.26
CA MET A 219 -17.41 -16.14 -2.06
C MET A 219 -17.22 -16.31 -3.57
N HIS A 220 -16.06 -15.92 -4.11
CA HIS A 220 -15.87 -15.83 -5.56
C HIS A 220 -14.84 -16.83 -6.11
N PHE A 221 -14.01 -17.42 -5.24
CA PHE A 221 -12.86 -18.23 -5.66
C PHE A 221 -12.79 -19.61 -5.01
N GLY A 222 -13.87 -20.03 -4.30
CA GLY A 222 -14.00 -21.38 -3.75
C GLY A 222 -12.95 -21.72 -2.70
N MET A 223 -12.51 -20.71 -1.93
CA MET A 223 -11.48 -20.87 -0.88
C MET A 223 -12.06 -20.95 0.53
N GLU A 224 -13.31 -21.39 0.64
CA GLU A 224 -14.05 -21.55 1.90
C GLU A 224 -13.29 -22.42 2.90
N GLY A 225 -13.17 -21.94 4.14
CA GLY A 225 -12.52 -22.68 5.23
C GLY A 225 -10.99 -22.77 5.13
N LEU A 226 -10.36 -22.16 4.13
CA LEU A 226 -8.90 -22.07 4.07
C LEU A 226 -8.37 -21.05 5.09
N SER A 227 -7.18 -21.32 5.63
CA SER A 227 -6.44 -20.31 6.39
C SER A 227 -5.98 -19.19 5.45
N ARG A 228 -5.75 -17.98 6.00
CA ARG A 228 -5.27 -16.84 5.21
C ARG A 228 -3.97 -17.13 4.44
N ASP A 229 -3.05 -17.89 5.05
CA ASP A 229 -1.81 -18.28 4.39
C ASP A 229 -2.06 -19.22 3.20
N LYS A 230 -3.01 -20.17 3.33
CA LYS A 230 -3.42 -21.06 2.24
C LYS A 230 -4.15 -20.29 1.14
N MET A 231 -5.02 -19.32 1.50
CA MET A 231 -5.67 -18.43 0.54
C MET A 231 -4.64 -17.63 -0.25
N ARG A 232 -3.64 -17.06 0.42
CA ARG A 232 -2.54 -16.32 -0.21
C ARG A 232 -1.80 -17.19 -1.23
N ILE A 233 -1.32 -18.37 -0.82
CA ILE A 233 -0.58 -19.29 -1.70
C ILE A 233 -1.45 -19.68 -2.91
N ARG A 234 -2.70 -20.05 -2.66
CA ARG A 234 -3.62 -20.45 -3.73
C ARG A 234 -3.92 -19.31 -4.71
N ALA A 235 -4.11 -18.09 -4.20
CA ALA A 235 -4.33 -16.91 -5.04
C ALA A 235 -3.09 -16.60 -5.90
N GLN A 236 -1.88 -16.79 -5.35
CA GLN A 236 -0.62 -16.63 -6.10
C GLN A 236 -0.47 -17.67 -7.21
N GLU A 237 -0.87 -18.92 -6.97
CA GLU A 237 -0.90 -19.97 -8.01
C GLU A 237 -1.89 -19.65 -9.12
N ILE A 238 -3.05 -19.08 -8.77
CA ILE A 238 -4.13 -18.79 -9.72
C ILE A 238 -3.82 -17.55 -10.55
N PHE A 239 -3.49 -16.43 -9.90
CA PHE A 239 -3.30 -15.12 -10.54
C PHE A 239 -1.84 -14.86 -10.94
N GLY A 240 -0.92 -15.76 -10.58
CA GLY A 240 0.46 -15.77 -11.02
C GLY A 240 1.25 -14.50 -10.64
N ARG A 241 2.04 -14.01 -11.61
CA ARG A 241 3.03 -12.96 -11.39
C ARG A 241 2.43 -11.62 -10.93
N ASP A 242 1.21 -11.32 -11.33
CA ASP A 242 0.55 -10.04 -11.07
C ASP A 242 -0.62 -10.19 -10.08
N ALA A 243 -0.61 -11.26 -9.26
CA ALA A 243 -1.64 -11.55 -8.27
C ALA A 243 -1.97 -10.36 -7.35
N GLY A 244 -0.97 -9.61 -6.92
CA GLY A 244 -1.13 -8.42 -6.09
C GLY A 244 -1.76 -7.23 -6.80
N LEU A 245 -1.60 -7.13 -8.12
CA LEU A 245 -2.29 -6.11 -8.91
C LEU A 245 -3.79 -6.40 -8.93
N ILE A 246 -4.16 -7.64 -9.22
CA ILE A 246 -5.55 -8.14 -9.18
C ILE A 246 -6.14 -8.02 -7.77
N GLN A 247 -5.35 -8.38 -6.75
CA GLN A 247 -5.72 -8.25 -5.34
C GLN A 247 -6.21 -6.84 -5.01
N GLN A 248 -5.58 -5.80 -5.56
CA GLN A 248 -5.94 -4.42 -5.28
C GLN A 248 -7.34 -4.05 -5.78
N TYR A 249 -7.74 -4.58 -6.94
CA TYR A 249 -9.09 -4.41 -7.49
C TYR A 249 -10.13 -5.14 -6.63
N ILE A 250 -9.87 -6.42 -6.32
CA ILE A 250 -10.75 -7.23 -5.47
C ILE A 250 -10.93 -6.54 -4.11
N PHE A 251 -9.84 -6.13 -3.48
CA PHE A 251 -9.86 -5.47 -2.17
C PHE A 251 -10.70 -4.19 -2.18
N HIS A 252 -10.52 -3.34 -3.19
CA HIS A 252 -11.26 -2.08 -3.27
C HIS A 252 -12.77 -2.32 -3.42
N MET A 253 -13.17 -3.22 -4.33
CA MET A 253 -14.57 -3.56 -4.58
C MET A 253 -15.26 -4.15 -3.34
N MET A 254 -14.56 -5.06 -2.65
CA MET A 254 -15.05 -5.73 -1.46
C MET A 254 -15.21 -4.77 -0.28
N ARG A 255 -14.22 -3.90 -0.04
CA ARG A 255 -14.26 -2.95 1.09
C ARG A 255 -15.30 -1.85 0.89
N THR A 256 -15.57 -1.45 -0.36
CA THR A 256 -16.56 -0.43 -0.70
C THR A 256 -17.97 -1.00 -0.89
N LYS A 257 -18.16 -2.31 -0.64
CA LYS A 257 -19.45 -3.01 -0.73
C LYS A 257 -20.13 -2.91 -2.09
N ARG A 258 -19.35 -2.75 -3.16
CA ARG A 258 -19.88 -2.71 -4.54
C ARG A 258 -20.17 -4.11 -5.09
N MET A 259 -19.90 -5.15 -4.31
CA MET A 259 -20.03 -6.58 -4.65
C MET A 259 -20.77 -7.39 -3.56
N GLU A 260 -21.44 -6.73 -2.60
CA GLU A 260 -22.34 -7.46 -1.70
C GLU A 260 -23.60 -7.84 -2.51
N ALA A 261 -23.89 -9.14 -2.60
CA ALA A 261 -25.07 -9.69 -3.27
C ALA A 261 -26.39 -9.23 -2.63
#